data_AF-E9BER7-F1
#
_entry.id   AF-E9BER7-F1
#
_cell.length_a   1.000
_cell.length_b   1.000
_cell.length_c   1.000
_cell.angle_alpha   90.00
_cell.angle_beta   90.00
_cell.angle_gamma   90.00
#
_symmetry.space_group_name_H-M   'P 1'
#
loop_
_entity.id
_entity.type
_entity.pdbx_description
1 polymer ?
#
loop_
_entity_poly.entity_id
_entity_poly.type
_entity_poly.pdbx_seq_one_letter_code
_entity_poly.pdbx_strand_id
1 'polypeptide(L)'
;MQPLDIEQQLRLRDAMKTQHQAAEAASSLSYMHEEYYAAAGDAITFFGGICAVTGALFLASALLTKTRLANTVRLSFQHSGVSLIPKCASPPLFSVCMAAWMGLLGVQSVCDVLREVAQQHYRAVKEKNVSALADLSLLHRIHVGIVNPRPLWGLSTEITTQYPPLMQWIMTPTALLFAAQYAGMVCIWCYMLFCGQPLDAGLMGALLTFFPTFYDALLLNGNEPDRWPVWVTLANFMISLMCVWSFGAPLVRREYREVMRELQGHTAKALFKDRPEMSNMRARGGARGGSSCKKSKQN
;
A
#
# COMPACT_ATOMS: atom_id res chain seq x y z
N MET A 1 -15.55 -49.68 23.98
CA MET A 1 -15.88 -48.26 23.69
C MET A 1 -16.94 -47.85 24.69
N GLN A 2 -16.62 -46.93 25.60
CA GLN A 2 -17.50 -46.55 26.71
C GLN A 2 -18.58 -45.57 26.23
N PRO A 3 -19.82 -45.68 26.72
CA PRO A 3 -20.95 -44.83 26.31
C PRO A 3 -20.76 -43.34 26.65
N LEU A 4 -19.90 -43.02 27.62
CA LEU A 4 -19.56 -41.65 28.01
C LEU A 4 -18.91 -40.83 26.88
N ASP A 5 -18.13 -41.49 26.02
CA ASP A 5 -17.42 -40.86 24.91
C ASP A 5 -18.38 -40.45 23.78
N ILE A 6 -19.45 -41.23 23.59
CA ILE A 6 -20.46 -40.99 22.56
C ILE A 6 -21.34 -39.79 22.95
N GLU A 7 -21.71 -39.66 24.22
CA GLU A 7 -22.46 -38.50 24.71
C GLU A 7 -21.63 -37.21 24.65
N GLN A 8 -20.33 -37.26 24.97
CA GLN A 8 -19.45 -36.10 24.81
C GLN A 8 -19.26 -35.72 23.34
N GLN A 9 -19.11 -36.69 22.44
CA GLN A 9 -19.04 -36.44 21.00
C GLN A 9 -20.37 -35.88 20.45
N LEU A 10 -21.51 -36.34 20.94
CA LEU A 10 -22.82 -35.80 20.58
C LEU A 10 -23.00 -34.37 21.09
N ARG A 11 -22.64 -34.09 22.33
CA ARG A 11 -22.69 -32.71 22.87
C ARG A 11 -21.73 -31.77 22.14
N LEU A 12 -20.55 -32.22 21.75
CA LEU A 12 -19.61 -31.43 20.94
C LEU A 12 -20.16 -31.19 19.53
N ARG A 13 -20.80 -32.21 18.93
CA ARG A 13 -21.41 -32.09 17.61
C ARG A 13 -22.63 -31.18 17.62
N ASP A 14 -23.48 -31.28 18.63
CA ASP A 14 -24.65 -30.42 18.81
C ASP A 14 -24.24 -28.99 19.19
N ALA A 15 -23.17 -28.82 19.98
CA ALA A 15 -22.56 -27.51 20.23
C ALA A 15 -21.98 -26.90 18.95
N MET A 16 -21.27 -27.68 18.12
CA MET A 16 -20.81 -27.23 16.81
C MET A 16 -21.97 -26.90 15.88
N LYS A 17 -23.04 -27.68 15.90
CA LYS A 17 -24.22 -27.50 15.04
C LYS A 17 -25.04 -26.28 15.46
N THR A 18 -25.22 -26.04 16.76
CA THR A 18 -25.84 -24.82 17.30
C THR A 18 -24.94 -23.61 17.09
N GLN A 19 -23.61 -23.74 17.15
CA GLN A 19 -22.69 -22.66 16.83
C GLN A 19 -22.67 -22.35 15.32
N HIS A 20 -22.82 -23.36 14.45
CA HIS A 20 -23.00 -23.17 13.00
C HIS A 20 -24.36 -22.54 12.68
N GLN A 21 -25.44 -23.01 13.31
CA GLN A 21 -26.77 -22.43 13.15
C GLN A 21 -26.85 -21.02 13.74
N ALA A 22 -26.14 -20.71 14.82
CA ALA A 22 -26.01 -19.35 15.34
C ALA A 22 -25.13 -18.47 14.43
N ALA A 23 -24.17 -19.05 13.70
CA ALA A 23 -23.40 -18.34 12.67
C ALA A 23 -24.19 -18.11 11.38
N GLU A 24 -25.10 -19.03 11.01
CA GLU A 24 -26.02 -18.90 9.87
C GLU A 24 -27.25 -18.03 10.19
N ALA A 25 -27.72 -18.04 11.44
CA ALA A 25 -28.84 -17.25 11.94
C ALA A 25 -28.44 -15.90 12.56
N ALA A 26 -27.14 -15.66 12.78
CA ALA A 26 -26.63 -14.31 12.98
C ALA A 26 -26.87 -13.55 11.67
N SER A 27 -27.98 -12.80 11.63
CA SER A 27 -28.18 -11.76 10.63
C SER A 27 -26.85 -11.03 10.41
N SER A 28 -26.45 -10.91 9.15
CA SER A 28 -25.23 -10.24 8.70
C SER A 28 -24.97 -8.98 9.51
N LEU A 29 -23.95 -9.02 10.37
CA LEU A 29 -23.50 -7.87 11.15
C LEU A 29 -22.98 -6.79 10.19
N SER A 30 -23.85 -5.94 9.63
CA SER A 30 -23.39 -4.91 8.70
C SER A 30 -22.62 -3.85 9.47
N TYR A 31 -21.38 -3.57 9.05
CA TYR A 31 -20.54 -2.51 9.61
C TYR A 31 -21.01 -1.13 9.13
N MET A 32 -21.86 -1.11 8.11
CA MET A 32 -22.44 0.07 7.49
C MET A 32 -23.77 0.44 8.15
N HIS A 33 -23.71 0.87 9.41
CA HIS A 33 -24.88 1.34 10.15
C HIS A 33 -24.78 2.81 10.50
N GLU A 34 -25.89 3.53 10.45
CA GLU A 34 -25.96 4.97 10.71
C GLU A 34 -25.44 5.31 12.11
N GLU A 35 -25.70 4.46 13.10
CA GLU A 35 -25.17 4.63 14.46
C GLU A 35 -23.63 4.58 14.53
N TYR A 36 -22.99 3.73 13.73
CA TYR A 36 -21.52 3.67 13.67
C TYR A 36 -20.93 4.88 12.94
N TYR A 37 -21.63 5.36 11.91
CA TYR A 37 -21.27 6.60 11.21
C TYR A 37 -21.36 7.82 12.11
N ALA A 38 -22.44 7.95 12.88
CA ALA A 38 -22.62 9.04 13.84
C ALA A 38 -21.53 9.02 14.91
N ALA A 39 -21.16 7.83 15.40
CA ALA A 39 -20.16 7.66 16.45
C ALA A 39 -18.71 7.98 16.01
N ALA A 40 -18.40 7.87 14.72
CA ALA A 40 -17.05 8.14 14.17
C ALA A 40 -17.03 9.27 13.11
N GLY A 41 -18.03 10.14 13.10
CA GLY A 41 -18.20 11.18 12.09
C GLY A 41 -16.98 12.09 11.91
N ASP A 42 -16.34 12.51 13.01
CA ASP A 42 -15.15 13.36 12.98
C ASP A 42 -13.94 12.67 12.31
N ALA A 43 -13.76 11.37 12.55
CA ALA A 43 -12.68 10.60 11.91
C ALA A 43 -12.96 10.37 10.42
N ILE A 44 -14.21 10.03 10.09
CA ILE A 44 -14.66 9.81 8.70
C ILE A 44 -14.51 11.09 7.88
N THR A 45 -14.94 12.23 8.42
CA THR A 45 -14.80 13.53 7.76
C THR A 45 -13.35 13.94 7.61
N PHE A 46 -12.49 13.65 8.59
CA PHE A 46 -11.06 13.92 8.49
C PHE A 46 -10.37 13.07 7.41
N PHE A 47 -10.45 11.74 7.51
CA PHE A 47 -9.78 10.84 6.56
C PHE A 47 -10.36 10.96 5.14
N GLY A 48 -11.69 10.99 5.02
CA GLY A 48 -12.37 11.19 3.75
C GLY A 48 -12.11 12.58 3.15
N GLY A 49 -12.10 13.62 4.00
CA GLY A 49 -11.86 15.00 3.60
C GLY A 49 -10.46 15.21 3.03
N ILE A 50 -9.42 14.67 3.67
CA ILE A 50 -8.05 14.73 3.15
C ILE A 50 -7.95 14.05 1.78
N CYS A 51 -8.52 12.85 1.63
CA CYS A 51 -8.55 12.16 0.35
C CYS A 51 -9.31 12.95 -0.74
N ALA A 52 -10.43 13.58 -0.39
CA ALA A 52 -11.21 14.38 -1.33
C ALA A 52 -10.45 15.63 -1.80
N VAL A 53 -9.83 16.38 -0.87
CA VAL A 53 -9.01 17.56 -1.19
C VAL A 53 -7.84 17.17 -2.07
N THR A 54 -7.12 16.09 -1.73
CA THR A 54 -5.96 15.64 -2.50
C THR A 54 -6.36 15.06 -3.86
N GLY A 55 -7.48 14.35 -3.94
CA GLY A 55 -8.06 13.91 -5.22
C GLY A 55 -8.43 15.08 -6.12
N ALA A 56 -8.99 16.16 -5.57
CA ALA A 56 -9.28 17.38 -6.32
C ALA A 56 -8.00 18.06 -6.83
N LEU A 57 -6.92 18.07 -6.02
CA LEU A 57 -5.61 18.57 -6.46
C LEU A 57 -5.04 17.76 -7.63
N PHE A 58 -5.18 16.43 -7.60
CA PHE A 58 -4.76 15.56 -8.71
C PHE A 58 -5.57 15.86 -10.00
N LEU A 59 -6.87 16.10 -9.88
CA LEU A 59 -7.70 16.50 -11.02
C LEU A 59 -7.31 17.89 -11.54
N ALA A 60 -7.03 18.84 -10.66
CA ALA A 60 -6.55 20.17 -11.04
C ALA A 60 -5.22 20.10 -11.81
N SER A 61 -4.27 19.25 -11.37
CA SER A 61 -3.02 19.05 -12.12
C SER A 61 -3.23 18.41 -13.49
N ALA A 62 -4.23 17.55 -13.65
CA ALA A 62 -4.60 16.96 -14.95
C ALA A 62 -5.08 18.04 -15.94
N LEU A 63 -5.76 19.08 -15.45
CA LEU A 63 -6.20 20.21 -16.26
C LEU A 63 -5.04 21.15 -16.61
N LEU A 64 -4.17 21.45 -15.65
CA LEU A 64 -3.02 22.33 -15.83
C LEU A 64 -1.96 21.76 -16.80
N THR A 65 -1.78 20.44 -16.80
CA THR A 65 -0.85 19.73 -17.70
C THR A 65 -1.28 19.73 -19.17
N LYS A 66 -2.43 20.32 -19.55
CA LYS A 66 -2.79 20.60 -20.95
C LYS A 66 -2.19 21.91 -21.49
N THR A 67 -1.67 22.79 -20.63
CA THR A 67 -1.04 24.07 -21.03
C THR A 67 0.47 23.90 -21.25
N ARG A 68 1.24 24.93 -21.67
CA ARG A 68 2.67 24.84 -22.08
C ARG A 68 3.61 24.00 -21.17
N LEU A 69 3.28 23.78 -19.90
CA LEU A 69 3.94 22.84 -18.97
C LEU A 69 3.91 21.37 -19.44
N ALA A 70 2.97 21.02 -20.32
CA ALA A 70 2.75 19.69 -20.89
C ALA A 70 3.99 19.09 -21.54
N ASN A 71 4.78 19.89 -22.26
CA ASN A 71 5.93 19.39 -23.00
C ASN A 71 7.05 18.96 -22.05
N THR A 72 7.29 19.72 -20.98
CA THR A 72 8.29 19.39 -19.95
C THR A 72 7.88 18.16 -19.14
N VAL A 73 6.62 18.11 -18.71
CA VAL A 73 6.07 16.96 -17.96
C VAL A 73 6.01 15.70 -18.84
N ARG A 74 5.64 15.82 -20.12
CA ARG A 74 5.63 14.70 -21.07
C ARG A 74 7.03 14.14 -21.33
N LEU A 75 8.04 15.00 -21.44
CA LEU A 75 9.44 14.59 -21.56
C LEU A 75 9.93 13.85 -20.29
N SER A 76 9.65 14.39 -19.11
CA SER A 76 9.97 13.73 -17.83
C SER A 76 9.26 12.38 -17.68
N PHE A 77 7.98 12.33 -18.02
CA PHE A 77 7.15 11.12 -17.95
C PHE A 77 7.61 10.03 -18.93
N GLN A 78 8.04 10.40 -20.15
CA GLN A 78 8.64 9.47 -21.11
C GLN A 78 10.04 9.00 -20.70
N HIS A 79 10.83 9.87 -20.05
CA HIS A 79 12.14 9.52 -19.50
C HIS A 79 12.09 8.78 -18.15
N SER A 80 10.88 8.54 -17.62
CA SER A 80 10.72 7.98 -16.29
C SER A 80 11.20 6.53 -16.14
N GLY A 81 11.45 5.83 -17.25
CA GLY A 81 11.96 4.45 -17.27
C GLY A 81 10.95 3.38 -16.80
N VAL A 82 9.75 3.78 -16.36
CA VAL A 82 8.71 2.88 -15.86
C VAL A 82 8.16 1.99 -17.00
N SER A 83 7.98 0.70 -16.76
CA SER A 83 7.80 -0.28 -17.85
C SER A 83 6.39 -0.31 -18.46
N LEU A 84 5.36 0.01 -17.66
CA LEU A 84 3.95 -0.20 -17.99
C LEU A 84 3.12 1.10 -17.96
N ILE A 85 3.26 1.92 -16.91
CA ILE A 85 2.44 3.11 -16.69
C ILE A 85 2.67 4.20 -17.77
N PRO A 86 3.91 4.60 -18.12
CA PRO A 86 4.11 5.72 -19.03
C PRO A 86 4.04 5.38 -20.51
N LYS A 87 4.06 4.09 -20.87
CA LYS A 87 3.93 3.67 -22.28
C LYS A 87 2.49 3.74 -22.79
N CYS A 88 1.52 3.61 -21.91
CA CYS A 88 0.10 3.56 -22.26
C CYS A 88 -0.72 4.74 -21.71
N ALA A 89 -0.20 5.50 -20.74
CA ALA A 89 -0.91 6.64 -20.14
C ALA A 89 -0.30 7.98 -20.55
N SER A 90 -1.13 9.01 -20.64
CA SER A 90 -0.66 10.40 -20.70
C SER A 90 -0.60 10.98 -19.27
N PRO A 91 0.22 12.01 -18.99
CA PRO A 91 0.24 12.68 -17.69
C PRO A 91 -1.15 13.07 -17.11
N PRO A 92 -2.11 13.59 -17.91
CA PRO A 92 -3.45 13.87 -17.39
C PRO A 92 -4.24 12.59 -17.07
N LEU A 93 -4.13 11.53 -17.87
CA LEU A 93 -4.76 10.24 -17.56
C LEU A 93 -4.19 9.65 -16.27
N PHE A 94 -2.88 9.74 -16.07
CA PHE A 94 -2.24 9.29 -14.83
C PHE A 94 -2.77 10.06 -13.61
N SER A 95 -2.91 11.38 -13.70
CA SER A 95 -3.46 12.20 -12.63
C SER A 95 -4.92 11.86 -12.31
N VAL A 96 -5.73 11.55 -13.33
CA VAL A 96 -7.12 11.06 -13.15
C VAL A 96 -7.13 9.68 -12.47
N CYS A 97 -6.26 8.76 -12.86
CA CYS A 97 -6.11 7.47 -12.21
C CYS A 97 -5.69 7.61 -10.74
N MET A 98 -4.75 8.50 -10.43
CA MET A 98 -4.35 8.79 -9.05
C MET A 98 -5.50 9.39 -8.24
N ALA A 99 -6.34 10.24 -8.85
CA ALA A 99 -7.53 10.77 -8.18
C ALA A 99 -8.55 9.68 -7.85
N ALA A 100 -8.81 8.77 -8.79
CA ALA A 100 -9.68 7.62 -8.57
C ALA A 100 -9.13 6.69 -7.48
N TRP A 101 -7.83 6.42 -7.51
CA TRP A 101 -7.16 5.61 -6.48
C TRP A 101 -7.21 6.30 -5.10
N MET A 102 -7.04 7.62 -5.04
CA MET A 102 -7.15 8.40 -3.79
C MET A 102 -8.58 8.36 -3.24
N GLY A 103 -9.59 8.35 -4.13
CA GLY A 103 -10.98 8.12 -3.74
C GLY A 103 -11.20 6.73 -3.14
N LEU A 104 -10.62 5.68 -3.75
CA LEU A 104 -10.65 4.33 -3.21
C LEU A 104 -9.96 4.23 -1.84
N LEU A 105 -8.85 4.93 -1.62
CA LEU A 105 -8.19 5.03 -0.31
C LEU A 105 -9.13 5.68 0.73
N GLY A 106 -9.81 6.75 0.36
CA GLY A 106 -10.78 7.42 1.24
C GLY A 106 -11.97 6.51 1.59
N VAL A 107 -12.47 5.73 0.63
CA VAL A 107 -13.53 4.75 0.90
C VAL A 107 -13.01 3.64 1.83
N GLN A 108 -11.80 3.13 1.58
CA GLN A 108 -11.19 2.10 2.43
C GLN A 108 -11.03 2.59 3.87
N SER A 109 -10.50 3.78 4.09
CA SER A 109 -10.30 4.31 5.45
C SER A 109 -11.62 4.45 6.22
N VAL A 110 -12.69 4.86 5.54
CA VAL A 110 -14.04 4.89 6.14
C VAL A 110 -14.52 3.49 6.51
N CYS A 111 -14.32 2.49 5.66
CA CYS A 111 -14.63 1.10 5.98
C CYS A 111 -13.86 0.61 7.22
N ASP A 112 -12.57 0.90 7.29
CA ASP A 112 -11.71 0.43 8.37
C ASP A 112 -12.09 1.07 9.71
N VAL A 113 -12.40 2.36 9.70
CA VAL A 113 -12.94 3.09 10.87
C VAL A 113 -14.26 2.45 11.34
N LEU A 114 -15.22 2.22 10.44
CA LEU A 114 -16.51 1.62 10.80
C LEU A 114 -16.36 0.18 11.29
N ARG A 115 -15.45 -0.60 10.69
CA ARG A 115 -15.12 -1.96 11.14
C ARG A 115 -14.54 -1.93 12.55
N GLU A 116 -13.68 -0.96 12.86
CA GLU A 116 -13.13 -0.78 14.20
C GLU A 116 -14.23 -0.42 15.21
N VAL A 117 -15.10 0.54 14.90
CA VAL A 117 -16.25 0.91 15.75
C VAL A 117 -17.15 -0.29 16.03
N ALA A 118 -17.54 -1.03 14.99
CA ALA A 118 -18.43 -2.17 15.13
C ALA A 118 -17.80 -3.30 15.95
N GLN A 119 -16.51 -3.58 15.77
CA GLN A 119 -15.79 -4.54 16.59
C GLN A 119 -15.69 -4.12 18.06
N GLN A 120 -15.55 -2.82 18.33
CA GLN A 120 -15.55 -2.31 19.70
C GLN A 120 -16.92 -2.43 20.35
N HIS A 121 -17.98 -2.04 19.63
CA HIS A 121 -19.35 -2.19 20.09
C HIS A 121 -19.67 -3.66 20.43
N TYR A 122 -19.31 -4.58 19.54
CA TYR A 122 -19.49 -6.01 19.76
C TYR A 122 -18.76 -6.51 21.02
N ARG A 123 -17.50 -6.10 21.25
CA ARG A 123 -16.73 -6.48 22.45
C ARG A 123 -17.36 -5.91 23.72
N ALA A 124 -17.77 -4.64 23.69
CA ALA A 124 -18.40 -3.98 24.84
C ALA A 124 -19.73 -4.64 25.23
N VAL A 125 -20.54 -5.04 24.25
CA VAL A 125 -21.80 -5.77 24.50
C VAL A 125 -21.50 -7.18 25.01
N LYS A 126 -20.49 -7.87 24.46
CA LYS A 126 -20.06 -9.20 24.91
C LYS A 126 -19.64 -9.22 26.38
N GLU A 127 -18.92 -8.20 26.84
CA GLU A 127 -18.46 -8.11 28.23
C GLU A 127 -19.61 -7.79 29.19
N LYS A 128 -20.60 -7.00 28.76
CA LYS A 128 -21.71 -6.58 29.63
C LYS A 128 -22.87 -7.56 29.70
N ASN A 129 -23.23 -8.21 28.59
CA ASN A 129 -24.43 -9.06 28.50
C ASN A 129 -24.20 -10.29 27.60
N VAL A 130 -23.71 -11.38 28.19
CA VAL A 130 -23.51 -12.67 27.48
C VAL A 130 -24.82 -13.22 26.89
N SER A 131 -25.97 -12.94 27.52
CA SER A 131 -27.30 -13.34 27.05
C SER A 131 -27.84 -12.52 25.87
N ALA A 132 -27.41 -11.26 25.72
CA ALA A 132 -27.78 -10.41 24.57
C ALA A 132 -27.09 -10.84 23.27
N LEU A 133 -26.07 -11.69 23.37
CA LEU A 133 -25.32 -12.26 22.26
C LEU A 133 -26.03 -13.43 21.57
N ALA A 134 -27.13 -13.92 22.16
CA ALA A 134 -27.96 -14.97 21.56
C ALA A 134 -28.61 -14.50 20.25
N ASP A 135 -28.71 -13.19 20.03
CA ASP A 135 -29.26 -12.62 18.80
C ASP A 135 -28.41 -11.42 18.33
N LEU A 136 -27.39 -11.72 17.51
CA LEU A 136 -26.50 -10.74 16.88
C LEU A 136 -27.27 -9.69 16.04
N SER A 137 -28.51 -9.96 15.66
CA SER A 137 -29.42 -9.05 14.95
C SER A 137 -29.85 -7.84 15.76
N LEU A 138 -29.78 -7.94 17.10
CA LEU A 138 -30.16 -6.88 18.01
C LEU A 138 -29.00 -5.95 18.37
N LEU A 139 -27.77 -6.27 17.94
CA LEU A 139 -26.58 -5.48 18.28
C LEU A 139 -26.69 -4.03 17.81
N HIS A 140 -27.28 -3.81 16.62
CA HIS A 140 -27.53 -2.49 16.03
C HIS A 140 -28.66 -1.71 16.70
N ARG A 141 -29.46 -2.33 17.58
CA ARG A 141 -30.46 -1.63 18.40
C ARG A 141 -29.90 -1.16 19.74
N ILE A 142 -28.71 -1.60 20.10
CA ILE A 142 -28.03 -1.21 21.32
C ILE A 142 -27.20 0.01 20.99
N HIS A 143 -27.49 1.12 21.66
CA HIS A 143 -26.81 2.39 21.44
C HIS A 143 -25.29 2.24 21.54
N VAL A 144 -24.60 2.70 20.49
CA VAL A 144 -23.15 2.79 20.44
C VAL A 144 -22.73 3.89 21.42
N GLY A 145 -22.19 3.49 22.57
CA GLY A 145 -21.68 4.43 23.57
C GLY A 145 -20.41 5.16 23.09
N ILE A 146 -19.66 5.74 24.02
CA ILE A 146 -18.38 6.40 23.70
C ILE A 146 -17.42 5.40 23.04
N VAL A 147 -16.98 5.72 21.82
CA VAL A 147 -16.00 4.93 21.07
C VAL A 147 -14.60 5.35 21.50
N ASN A 148 -13.82 4.39 21.99
CA ASN A 148 -12.43 4.59 22.38
C ASN A 148 -11.56 3.70 21.47
N PRO A 149 -11.06 4.22 20.33
CA PRO A 149 -10.31 3.45 19.34
C PRO A 149 -9.10 2.75 19.97
N ARG A 150 -8.69 1.59 19.42
CA ARG A 150 -7.58 0.84 20.00
C ARG A 150 -6.26 1.54 19.65
N PRO A 151 -5.47 1.96 20.64
CA PRO A 151 -4.26 2.70 20.37
C PRO A 151 -3.19 1.81 19.75
N LEU A 152 -2.21 2.44 19.11
CA LEU A 152 -1.05 1.80 18.51
C LEU A 152 -0.35 0.87 19.52
N TRP A 153 0.27 -0.21 19.05
CA TRP A 153 1.02 -1.11 19.91
C TRP A 153 2.08 -0.35 20.71
N GLY A 154 2.00 -0.47 22.05
CA GLY A 154 2.89 0.23 22.99
C GLY A 154 2.29 1.47 23.64
N LEU A 155 1.11 1.94 23.23
CA LEU A 155 0.37 3.01 23.91
C LEU A 155 -0.68 2.41 24.88
N SER A 156 -0.77 2.97 26.09
CA SER A 156 -1.80 2.58 27.07
C SER A 156 -3.14 3.25 26.75
N THR A 157 -4.22 2.48 26.82
CA THR A 157 -5.60 2.97 26.67
C THR A 157 -5.95 4.04 27.70
N GLU A 158 -5.36 3.99 28.89
CA GLU A 158 -5.60 4.97 29.96
C GLU A 158 -5.02 6.35 29.65
N ILE A 159 -3.94 6.38 28.86
CA ILE A 159 -3.28 7.62 28.44
C ILE A 159 -4.00 8.19 27.23
N THR A 160 -4.40 7.35 26.27
CA THR A 160 -5.03 7.81 25.04
C THR A 160 -6.43 8.37 25.25
N THR A 161 -7.20 7.87 26.23
CA THR A 161 -8.54 8.37 26.54
C THR A 161 -8.56 9.81 27.09
N GLN A 162 -7.41 10.34 27.52
CA GLN A 162 -7.28 11.73 27.97
C GLN A 162 -7.27 12.73 26.80
N TYR A 163 -7.02 12.26 25.59
CA TYR A 163 -6.96 13.10 24.40
C TYR A 163 -8.34 13.27 23.75
N PRO A 164 -8.55 14.37 22.98
CA PRO A 164 -9.77 14.56 22.20
C PRO A 164 -10.04 13.38 21.25
N PRO A 165 -11.30 13.04 20.94
CA PRO A 165 -11.67 11.87 20.14
C PRO A 165 -10.91 11.74 18.81
N LEU A 166 -10.76 12.84 18.07
CA LEU A 166 -10.01 12.86 16.80
C LEU A 166 -8.54 12.46 16.98
N MET A 167 -7.91 12.90 18.08
CA MET A 167 -6.52 12.57 18.38
C MET A 167 -6.36 11.09 18.74
N GLN A 168 -7.37 10.51 19.41
CA GLN A 168 -7.39 9.07 19.68
C GLN A 168 -7.39 8.26 18.38
N TRP A 169 -8.16 8.70 17.38
CA TRP A 169 -8.20 8.08 16.05
C TRP A 169 -6.85 8.18 15.32
N ILE A 170 -6.13 9.29 15.43
CA ILE A 170 -4.80 9.46 14.83
C ILE A 170 -3.78 8.48 15.46
N MET A 171 -3.97 8.11 16.73
CA MET A 171 -3.09 7.18 17.45
C MET A 171 -3.43 5.70 17.20
N THR A 172 -4.18 5.37 16.15
CA THR A 172 -4.56 3.99 15.81
C THR A 172 -3.63 3.36 14.77
N PRO A 173 -3.54 2.02 14.74
CA PRO A 173 -2.92 1.31 13.60
C PRO A 173 -3.58 1.69 12.26
N THR A 174 -4.89 1.88 12.24
CA THR A 174 -5.66 2.30 11.05
C THR A 174 -5.15 3.62 10.48
N ALA A 175 -4.94 4.62 11.35
CA ALA A 175 -4.40 5.91 10.94
C ALA A 175 -2.95 5.85 10.46
N LEU A 176 -2.13 4.98 11.06
CA LEU A 176 -0.75 4.74 10.63
C LEU A 176 -0.70 4.13 9.22
N LEU A 177 -1.52 3.09 8.98
CA LEU A 177 -1.63 2.44 7.68
C LEU A 177 -2.13 3.41 6.63
N PHE A 178 -3.16 4.20 6.95
CA PHE A 178 -3.65 5.28 6.11
C PHE A 178 -2.54 6.29 5.78
N ALA A 179 -1.80 6.78 6.78
CA ALA A 179 -0.75 7.78 6.57
C ALA A 179 0.36 7.25 5.65
N ALA A 180 0.75 5.99 5.79
CA ALA A 180 1.72 5.35 4.91
C ALA A 180 1.20 5.22 3.47
N GLN A 181 -0.04 4.75 3.28
CA GLN A 181 -0.69 4.66 1.96
C GLN A 181 -0.81 6.04 1.31
N TYR A 182 -1.32 7.01 2.04
CA TYR A 182 -1.48 8.38 1.57
C TYR A 182 -0.14 9.00 1.15
N ALA A 183 0.87 8.92 2.02
CA ALA A 183 2.21 9.45 1.73
C ALA A 183 2.84 8.77 0.50
N GLY A 184 2.68 7.45 0.37
CA GLY A 184 3.16 6.70 -0.78
C GLY A 184 2.50 7.17 -2.07
N MET A 185 1.18 7.34 -2.08
CA MET A 185 0.45 7.82 -3.26
C MET A 185 0.85 9.23 -3.66
N VAL A 186 0.97 10.15 -2.70
CA VAL A 186 1.44 11.52 -2.97
C VAL A 186 2.87 11.51 -3.51
N CYS A 187 3.76 10.66 -2.96
CA CYS A 187 5.12 10.49 -3.45
C CYS A 187 5.17 10.01 -4.90
N ILE A 188 4.37 8.99 -5.26
CA ILE A 188 4.26 8.48 -6.64
C ILE A 188 3.75 9.59 -7.59
N TRP A 189 2.74 10.37 -7.16
CA TRP A 189 2.21 11.47 -7.95
C TRP A 189 3.26 12.57 -8.19
N CYS A 190 3.95 13.01 -7.13
CA CYS A 190 5.04 13.98 -7.23
C CYS A 190 6.19 13.46 -8.11
N TYR A 191 6.58 12.19 -7.97
CA TYR A 191 7.61 11.56 -8.80
C TYR A 191 7.28 11.66 -10.29
N MET A 192 6.03 11.34 -10.65
CA MET A 192 5.57 11.35 -12.03
C MET A 192 5.38 12.76 -12.60
N LEU A 193 5.11 13.76 -11.76
CA LEU A 193 4.97 15.16 -12.19
C LEU A 193 6.31 15.90 -12.34
N PHE A 194 7.25 15.68 -11.43
CA PHE A 194 8.43 16.55 -11.30
C PHE A 194 9.74 15.90 -11.71
N CYS A 195 9.91 14.58 -11.50
CA CYS A 195 11.25 14.01 -11.49
C CYS A 195 11.47 12.94 -12.56
N GLY A 196 10.63 11.92 -12.73
CA GLY A 196 10.90 10.80 -13.63
C GLY A 196 12.21 10.03 -13.36
N GLN A 197 13.16 10.57 -12.59
CA GLN A 197 14.39 9.97 -12.14
C GLN A 197 14.78 10.61 -10.79
N PRO A 198 15.36 9.84 -9.85
CA PRO A 198 15.72 8.42 -9.94
C PRO A 198 14.53 7.47 -9.69
N LEU A 199 14.49 6.33 -10.41
CA LEU A 199 13.46 5.28 -10.31
C LEU A 199 13.19 4.81 -8.86
N ASP A 200 14.21 4.90 -8.00
CA ASP A 200 14.16 4.50 -6.60
C ASP A 200 13.10 5.26 -5.81
N ALA A 201 12.89 6.56 -6.10
CA ALA A 201 11.89 7.37 -5.41
C ALA A 201 10.47 6.90 -5.71
N GLY A 202 10.19 6.55 -6.98
CA GLY A 202 8.90 5.98 -7.39
C GLY A 202 8.67 4.60 -6.78
N LEU A 203 9.71 3.76 -6.72
CA LEU A 203 9.64 2.45 -6.08
C LEU A 203 9.41 2.55 -4.57
N MET A 204 10.07 3.47 -3.88
CA MET A 204 9.86 3.71 -2.45
C MET A 204 8.42 4.16 -2.17
N GLY A 205 7.87 5.08 -2.98
CA GLY A 205 6.46 5.46 -2.90
C GLY A 205 5.52 4.26 -3.10
N ALA A 206 5.78 3.43 -4.13
CA ALA A 206 5.00 2.23 -4.40
C ALA A 206 5.05 1.21 -3.25
N LEU A 207 6.24 0.96 -2.68
CA LEU A 207 6.40 0.07 -1.53
C LEU A 207 5.67 0.60 -0.29
N LEU A 208 5.72 1.92 -0.05
CA LEU A 208 5.04 2.57 1.06
C LEU A 208 3.51 2.44 0.96
N THR A 209 2.96 2.39 -0.26
CA THR A 209 1.54 2.03 -0.48
C THR A 209 1.28 0.54 -0.38
N PHE A 210 2.19 -0.29 -0.88
CA PHE A 210 1.99 -1.73 -1.01
C PHE A 210 1.94 -2.44 0.34
N PHE A 211 2.91 -2.22 1.23
CA PHE A 211 2.97 -2.94 2.50
C PHE A 211 1.71 -2.78 3.36
N PRO A 212 1.17 -1.56 3.55
CA PRO A 212 -0.10 -1.40 4.23
C PRO A 212 -1.26 -2.10 3.53
N THR A 213 -1.42 -1.95 2.20
CA THR A 213 -2.52 -2.62 1.47
C THR A 213 -2.41 -4.15 1.48
N PHE A 214 -1.18 -4.67 1.50
CA PHE A 214 -0.93 -6.10 1.67
C PHE A 214 -1.30 -6.57 3.08
N TYR A 215 -0.95 -5.79 4.10
CA TYR A 215 -1.35 -6.06 5.48
C TYR A 215 -2.88 -6.07 5.62
N ASP A 216 -3.58 -5.07 5.08
CA ASP A 216 -5.05 -5.02 5.11
C ASP A 216 -5.68 -6.20 4.38
N ALA A 217 -5.11 -6.62 3.24
CA ALA A 217 -5.57 -7.78 2.50
C ALA A 217 -5.37 -9.10 3.27
N LEU A 218 -4.30 -9.22 4.07
CA LEU A 218 -4.06 -10.38 4.93
C LEU A 218 -5.03 -10.45 6.13
N LEU A 219 -5.56 -9.31 6.57
CA LEU A 219 -6.54 -9.24 7.66
C LEU A 219 -7.99 -9.57 7.23
N LEU A 220 -8.19 -9.93 5.97
CA LEU A 220 -9.48 -10.38 5.47
C LEU A 220 -9.72 -11.85 5.84
N ASN A 221 -10.72 -12.11 6.69
CA ASN A 221 -11.04 -13.46 7.17
C ASN A 221 -11.92 -14.29 6.21
N GLY A 222 -12.30 -13.75 5.04
CA GLY A 222 -13.17 -14.43 4.05
C GLY A 222 -14.65 -14.54 4.45
N ASN A 223 -14.95 -14.45 5.74
CA ASN A 223 -16.30 -14.42 6.32
C ASN A 223 -16.70 -13.01 6.81
N GLU A 224 -16.30 -11.97 6.06
CA GLU A 224 -16.74 -10.60 6.36
C GLU A 224 -18.26 -10.48 6.11
N PRO A 225 -18.99 -9.79 7.00
CA PRO A 225 -20.44 -9.62 6.88
C PRO A 225 -20.83 -8.76 5.68
N ASP A 226 -20.01 -7.77 5.33
CA ASP A 226 -20.17 -6.95 4.13
C ASP A 226 -19.13 -7.34 3.08
N ARG A 227 -19.57 -7.61 1.83
CA ARG A 227 -18.67 -8.02 0.73
C ARG A 227 -17.99 -6.84 0.04
N TRP A 228 -18.62 -5.68 0.00
CA TRP A 228 -18.11 -4.54 -0.75
C TRP A 228 -16.83 -3.89 -0.14
N PRO A 229 -16.60 -3.82 1.20
CA PRO A 229 -15.33 -3.36 1.76
C PRO A 229 -14.18 -4.28 1.37
N VAL A 230 -14.46 -5.58 1.27
CA VAL A 230 -13.50 -6.61 0.80
C VAL A 230 -13.09 -6.34 -0.65
N TRP A 231 -14.03 -5.96 -1.51
CA TRP A 231 -13.71 -5.59 -2.89
C TRP A 231 -12.87 -4.32 -2.96
N VAL A 232 -13.11 -3.32 -2.10
CA VAL A 232 -12.33 -2.09 -2.04
C VAL A 232 -10.89 -2.37 -1.61
N THR A 233 -10.69 -3.14 -0.53
CA THR A 233 -9.35 -3.50 -0.04
C THR A 233 -8.58 -4.32 -1.07
N LEU A 234 -9.23 -5.30 -1.71
CA LEU A 234 -8.63 -6.09 -2.79
C LEU A 234 -8.30 -5.24 -4.02
N ALA A 235 -9.16 -4.30 -4.40
CA ALA A 235 -8.89 -3.38 -5.51
C ALA A 235 -7.66 -2.50 -5.21
N ASN A 236 -7.57 -1.92 -4.01
CA ASN A 236 -6.41 -1.14 -3.59
C ASN A 236 -5.13 -1.97 -3.56
N PHE A 237 -5.19 -3.22 -3.08
CA PHE A 237 -4.06 -4.14 -3.12
C PHE A 237 -3.62 -4.46 -4.56
N MET A 238 -4.55 -4.72 -5.47
CA MET A 238 -4.20 -5.01 -6.87
C MET A 238 -3.58 -3.79 -7.55
N ILE A 239 -4.09 -2.59 -7.30
CA ILE A 239 -3.52 -1.34 -7.84
C ILE A 239 -2.11 -1.10 -7.28
N SER A 240 -1.89 -1.29 -5.98
CA SER A 240 -0.58 -1.11 -5.35
C SER A 240 0.44 -2.13 -5.86
N LEU A 241 0.04 -3.39 -6.03
CA LEU A 241 0.87 -4.45 -6.62
C LEU A 241 1.27 -4.12 -8.06
N MET A 242 0.33 -3.64 -8.87
CA MET A 242 0.61 -3.20 -10.24
C MET A 242 1.59 -2.01 -10.27
N CYS A 243 1.48 -1.09 -9.31
CA CYS A 243 2.43 0.01 -9.17
C CYS A 243 3.83 -0.51 -8.83
N VAL A 244 3.96 -1.35 -7.79
CA VAL A 244 5.25 -1.96 -7.41
C VAL A 244 5.89 -2.68 -8.58
N TRP A 245 5.11 -3.47 -9.33
CA TRP A 245 5.62 -4.16 -10.52
C TRP A 245 6.09 -3.18 -11.60
N SER A 246 5.32 -2.12 -11.84
CA SER A 246 5.62 -1.12 -12.86
C SER A 246 6.92 -0.36 -12.58
N PHE A 247 7.18 -0.02 -11.31
CA PHE A 247 8.40 0.66 -10.88
C PHE A 247 9.58 -0.31 -10.66
N GLY A 248 9.32 -1.52 -10.16
CA GLY A 248 10.34 -2.51 -9.79
C GLY A 248 10.93 -3.27 -10.98
N ALA A 249 10.11 -3.68 -11.96
CA ALA A 249 10.61 -4.44 -13.11
C ALA A 249 11.71 -3.71 -13.94
N PRO A 250 11.60 -2.39 -14.22
CA PRO A 250 12.69 -1.63 -14.83
C PRO A 250 13.98 -1.63 -14.01
N LEU A 251 13.87 -1.48 -12.68
CA LEU A 251 15.01 -1.41 -11.77
C LEU A 251 15.73 -2.76 -11.73
N VAL A 252 15.00 -3.86 -11.52
CA VAL A 252 15.57 -5.21 -11.57
C VAL A 252 16.23 -5.49 -12.91
N ARG A 253 15.63 -5.05 -14.03
CA ARG A 253 16.22 -5.24 -15.37
C ARG A 253 17.49 -4.40 -15.56
N ARG A 254 17.56 -3.20 -14.98
CA ARG A 254 18.75 -2.34 -15.00
C ARG A 254 19.88 -2.99 -14.21
N GLU A 255 19.63 -3.33 -12.95
CA GLU A 255 20.59 -4.00 -12.07
C GLU A 255 21.09 -5.32 -12.68
N TYR A 256 20.19 -6.15 -13.22
CA TYR A 256 20.56 -7.39 -13.90
C TYR A 256 21.51 -7.17 -15.08
N ARG A 257 21.30 -6.10 -15.89
CA ARG A 257 22.20 -5.78 -17.00
C ARG A 257 23.55 -5.27 -16.52
N GLU A 258 23.57 -4.49 -15.44
CA GLU A 258 24.81 -3.98 -14.85
C GLU A 258 25.64 -5.15 -14.30
N VAL A 259 25.02 -6.04 -13.52
CA VAL A 259 25.64 -7.28 -13.02
C VAL A 259 26.13 -8.16 -14.17
N MET A 260 25.33 -8.37 -15.23
CA MET A 260 25.77 -9.18 -16.37
C MET A 260 26.95 -8.55 -17.13
N ARG A 261 26.99 -7.22 -17.26
CA ARG A 261 28.13 -6.51 -17.87
C ARG A 261 29.39 -6.64 -17.02
N GLU A 262 29.27 -6.54 -15.71
CA GLU A 262 30.38 -6.76 -14.79
C GLU A 262 30.88 -8.20 -14.86
N LEU A 263 29.96 -9.18 -14.86
CA LEU A 263 30.28 -10.59 -14.98
C LEU A 263 31.02 -10.88 -16.29
N GLN A 264 30.53 -10.33 -17.42
CA GLN A 264 31.19 -10.43 -18.73
C GLN A 264 32.55 -9.72 -18.77
N GLY A 265 32.67 -8.57 -18.12
CA GLY A 265 33.94 -7.84 -18.01
C GLY A 265 34.98 -8.60 -17.17
N HIS A 266 34.56 -9.24 -16.08
CA HIS A 266 35.41 -10.07 -15.24
C HIS A 266 35.77 -11.40 -15.92
N THR A 267 34.84 -12.06 -16.58
CA THR A 267 35.14 -13.27 -17.37
C THR A 267 36.03 -12.96 -18.56
N ALA A 268 35.82 -11.86 -19.30
CA ALA A 268 36.75 -11.43 -20.34
C ALA A 268 38.14 -11.13 -19.77
N LYS A 269 38.23 -10.38 -18.67
CA LYS A 269 39.52 -10.11 -18.00
C LYS A 269 40.20 -11.40 -17.52
N ALA A 270 39.47 -12.41 -17.07
CA ALA A 270 40.01 -13.70 -16.65
C ALA A 270 40.42 -14.57 -17.85
N LEU A 271 39.58 -14.71 -18.88
CA LEU A 271 39.84 -15.51 -20.09
C LEU A 271 41.00 -14.96 -20.93
N PHE A 272 41.23 -13.64 -20.92
CA PHE A 272 42.28 -12.99 -21.69
C PHE A 272 43.54 -12.65 -20.87
N LYS A 273 43.58 -12.96 -19.56
CA LYS A 273 44.74 -12.71 -18.70
C LYS A 273 45.95 -13.55 -19.09
N ASP A 274 45.71 -14.79 -19.52
CA ASP A 274 46.75 -15.79 -19.78
C ASP A 274 46.98 -16.06 -21.28
N ARG A 275 46.34 -15.29 -22.18
CA ARG A 275 46.60 -15.40 -23.61
C ARG A 275 47.86 -14.60 -24.01
N PRO A 276 48.86 -15.24 -24.65
CA PRO A 276 50.10 -14.56 -25.07
C PRO A 276 49.86 -13.46 -26.14
N GLU A 277 48.73 -13.50 -26.84
CA GLU A 277 48.32 -12.48 -27.80
C GLU A 277 48.07 -11.10 -27.17
N MET A 278 47.57 -11.07 -25.93
CA MET A 278 47.31 -9.84 -25.18
C MET A 278 48.57 -9.24 -24.55
N SER A 279 49.55 -10.07 -24.15
CA SER A 279 50.86 -9.57 -23.72
C SER A 279 51.61 -8.89 -24.88
N ASN A 280 51.50 -9.46 -26.08
CA ASN A 280 52.05 -8.90 -27.31
C ASN A 280 51.35 -7.60 -27.75
N MET A 281 50.03 -7.47 -27.55
CA MET A 281 49.29 -6.22 -27.79
C MET A 281 49.68 -5.12 -26.78
N ARG A 282 49.83 -5.45 -25.49
CA ARG A 282 50.33 -4.50 -24.47
C ARG A 282 51.77 -4.06 -24.73
N ALA A 283 52.64 -4.98 -25.13
CA ALA A 283 54.02 -4.69 -25.49
C ALA A 283 54.10 -3.81 -26.75
N ARG A 284 53.26 -4.06 -27.76
CA ARG A 284 53.17 -3.23 -28.99
C ARG A 284 52.54 -1.85 -28.74
N GLY A 285 51.57 -1.74 -27.84
CA GLY A 285 50.98 -0.46 -27.42
C GLY A 285 51.97 0.40 -26.63
N GLY A 286 52.79 -0.21 -25.78
CA GLY A 286 53.90 0.47 -25.09
C GLY A 286 55.05 0.87 -26.02
N ALA A 287 55.34 0.07 -27.05
CA ALA A 287 56.40 0.36 -28.02
C ALA A 287 56.05 1.46 -29.03
N ARG A 288 54.76 1.78 -29.25
CA ARG A 288 54.32 2.89 -30.11
C ARG A 288 54.18 4.24 -29.39
N GLY A 289 54.33 4.29 -28.06
CA GLY A 289 54.29 5.53 -27.27
C GLY A 289 55.66 6.14 -26.94
N GLY A 290 56.76 5.52 -27.39
CA GLY A 290 58.12 5.89 -26.99
C GLY A 290 59.05 6.18 -28.16
N SER A 291 58.62 6.95 -29.16
CA SER A 291 59.53 7.39 -30.22
C SER A 291 59.03 8.64 -30.97
N SER A 292 59.84 9.70 -30.87
CA SER A 292 59.87 10.92 -31.71
C SER A 292 58.80 11.98 -31.40
N CYS A 293 59.11 13.26 -31.16
CA CYS A 293 60.22 14.03 -31.69
C CYS A 293 60.49 15.28 -30.81
N LYS A 294 61.73 15.43 -30.33
CA LYS A 294 62.27 16.73 -29.90
C LYS A 294 62.29 17.64 -31.14
N LYS A 295 61.58 18.78 -31.09
CA LYS A 295 61.95 19.94 -31.90
C LYS A 295 62.32 21.08 -30.97
N SER A 296 63.61 21.36 -30.93
CA SER A 296 64.16 22.62 -30.49
C SER A 296 63.55 23.76 -31.31
N LYS A 297 63.27 24.87 -30.65
CA LYS A 297 63.43 26.19 -31.26
C LYS A 297 64.11 27.09 -30.23
N GLN A 298 65.37 27.34 -30.53
CA GLN A 298 66.18 28.42 -30.02
C GLN A 298 66.19 29.50 -31.12
N ASN A 299 66.28 30.76 -30.68
CA ASN A 299 66.11 32.03 -31.37
C ASN A 299 64.67 32.56 -31.37
#